data_AF-A0A1G5EB74-F1
#
_entry.id   AF-A0A1G5EB74-F1
#
_cell.length_a   1.000
_cell.length_b   1.000
_cell.length_c   1.000
_cell.angle_alpha   90.00
_cell.angle_beta   90.00
_cell.angle_gamma   90.00
#
_symmetry.space_group_name_H-M   'P 1'
#
loop_
_entity.id
_entity.type
_entity.pdbx_description
1 polymer ?
#
loop_
_entity_poly.entity_id
_entity_poly.type
_entity_poly.pdbx_seq_one_letter_code
_entity_poly.pdbx_strand_id
1 'polypeptide(L)'
;MNRGKSPPINLDKYLVGKEHRYCTYNEGARLYCMNYWSFVTFCKEAGANFKLRKTAIVDLNIVDKYIEENFKEEYEREVSEMASRRKIEDLADVVKKGKKKYVRYAEGAELYSIGLHTFENLAKEAKATRKVKGVVLCNTEKIDAFIESFEE
;
A
#
# COMPACT_ATOMS: atom_id res chain seq x y z
N MET A 1 6.11 47.11 20.57
CA MET A 1 7.05 46.43 19.65
C MET A 1 6.27 45.37 18.87
N ASN A 2 5.95 45.63 17.61
CA ASN A 2 5.33 44.64 16.73
C ASN A 2 6.36 43.55 16.43
N ARG A 3 6.25 42.41 17.11
CA ARG A 3 7.00 41.21 16.72
C ARG A 3 6.35 40.69 15.44
N GLY A 4 6.92 41.05 14.29
CA GLY A 4 6.50 40.53 13.00
C GLY A 4 6.46 38.99 13.07
N LYS A 5 5.39 38.39 12.56
CA LYS A 5 5.27 36.92 12.51
C LYS A 5 6.51 36.38 11.80
N SER A 6 7.18 35.41 12.44
CA SER A 6 8.31 34.73 11.81
C SER A 6 7.88 34.21 10.43
N PRO A 7 8.75 34.33 9.41
CA PRO A 7 8.44 33.82 8.09
C PRO A 7 8.05 32.34 8.18
N PRO A 8 7.13 31.86 7.32
CA PRO A 8 6.74 30.46 7.29
C PRO A 8 7.99 29.59 7.20
N ILE A 9 8.14 28.66 8.13
CA ILE A 9 9.26 27.71 8.11
C ILE A 9 9.12 26.95 6.80
N ASN A 10 10.12 27.08 5.93
CA ASN A 10 10.15 26.33 4.68
C ASN A 10 10.52 24.88 5.02
N LEU A 11 9.51 24.01 5.14
CA LEU A 11 9.69 22.60 5.44
C LEU A 11 10.40 21.85 4.30
N ASP A 12 10.22 22.27 3.04
CA ASP A 12 10.81 21.61 1.87
C ASP A 12 12.33 21.55 1.94
N LYS A 13 12.97 22.57 2.53
CA LYS A 13 14.41 22.60 2.82
C LYS A 13 14.90 21.40 3.64
N TYR A 14 14.05 20.85 4.50
CA TYR A 14 14.38 19.73 5.40
C TYR A 14 13.84 18.39 4.91
N LEU A 15 13.07 18.37 3.81
CA LEU A 15 12.43 17.19 3.23
C LEU A 15 13.16 16.68 1.96
N VAL A 16 14.21 17.36 1.50
CA VAL A 16 14.98 16.98 0.30
C VAL A 16 15.55 15.56 0.48
N GLY A 17 15.07 14.61 -0.33
CA GLY A 17 15.53 13.21 -0.34
C GLY A 17 14.94 12.30 0.75
N LYS A 18 14.03 12.82 1.60
CA LYS A 18 13.27 12.02 2.56
C LYS A 18 11.78 12.12 2.24
N GLU A 19 11.28 11.25 1.37
CA GLU A 19 9.84 11.07 1.28
C GLU A 19 9.33 10.54 2.62
N HIS A 20 8.61 11.37 3.37
CA HIS A 20 7.99 10.97 4.64
C HIS A 20 6.90 9.93 4.37
N ARG A 21 7.25 8.65 4.51
CA ARG A 21 6.32 7.51 4.37
C ARG A 21 6.06 6.82 5.72
N TYR A 22 5.86 7.62 6.76
CA TYR A 22 5.39 7.11 8.06
C TYR A 22 3.88 7.20 8.14
N CYS A 23 3.22 6.16 8.64
CA CYS A 23 1.77 6.17 8.86
C CYS A 23 1.42 5.66 10.26
N THR A 24 0.23 6.00 10.75
CA THR A 24 -0.34 5.29 11.90
C THR A 24 -0.78 3.88 11.50
N TYR A 25 -0.99 3.00 12.48
CA TYR A 25 -1.56 1.67 12.20
C TYR A 25 -2.91 1.71 11.51
N ASN A 26 -3.76 2.68 11.86
CA ASN A 26 -5.07 2.83 11.22
C ASN A 26 -4.95 3.22 9.75
N GLU A 27 -4.07 4.18 9.44
CA GLU A 27 -3.83 4.60 8.06
C GLU A 27 -3.16 3.50 7.25
N GLY A 28 -2.14 2.83 7.80
CA GLY A 28 -1.47 1.72 7.11
C GLY A 28 -2.39 0.52 6.88
N ALA A 29 -3.23 0.17 7.86
CA ALA A 29 -4.25 -0.87 7.69
C ALA A 29 -5.22 -0.51 6.56
N ARG A 30 -5.62 0.77 6.44
CA ARG A 30 -6.42 1.24 5.31
C ARG A 30 -5.65 1.19 3.99
N LEU A 31 -4.39 1.61 3.99
CA LEU A 31 -3.53 1.65 2.81
C LEU A 31 -3.40 0.26 2.18
N TYR A 32 -3.06 -0.77 2.96
CA TYR A 32 -2.96 -2.16 2.48
C TYR A 32 -4.32 -2.91 2.52
N CYS A 33 -5.39 -2.18 2.81
CA CYS A 33 -6.73 -2.71 3.03
C CYS A 33 -6.78 -3.89 4.02
N MET A 34 -5.85 -4.01 4.97
CA MET A 34 -5.81 -5.08 5.95
C MET A 34 -6.73 -4.81 7.15
N ASN A 35 -7.14 -5.86 7.85
CA ASN A 35 -7.71 -5.69 9.18
C ASN A 35 -6.64 -5.05 10.09
N TYR A 36 -7.06 -4.16 10.99
CA TYR A 36 -6.17 -3.41 11.89
C TYR A 36 -5.17 -4.34 12.60
N TRP A 37 -5.67 -5.39 13.26
CA TRP A 37 -4.80 -6.32 14.00
C TRP A 37 -3.86 -7.11 13.10
N SER A 38 -4.33 -7.52 11.91
CA SER A 38 -3.48 -8.19 10.92
C SER A 38 -2.32 -7.29 10.49
N PHE A 39 -2.60 -6.02 10.21
CA PHE A 39 -1.59 -5.03 9.85
C PHE A 39 -0.62 -4.77 11.01
N VAL A 40 -1.12 -4.61 12.23
CA VAL A 40 -0.27 -4.42 13.42
C VAL A 40 0.70 -5.57 13.62
N THR A 41 0.22 -6.82 13.56
CA THR A 41 1.08 -8.01 13.72
C THR A 41 2.10 -8.10 12.59
N PHE A 42 1.67 -7.84 11.37
CA PHE A 42 2.55 -7.78 10.20
C PHE A 42 3.66 -6.73 10.35
N CYS A 43 3.35 -5.50 10.78
CA CYS A 43 4.36 -4.46 11.02
C CYS A 43 5.33 -4.81 12.17
N LYS A 44 4.88 -5.56 13.18
CA LYS A 44 5.74 -6.04 14.26
C LYS A 44 6.73 -7.09 13.76
N GLU A 45 6.27 -8.04 12.96
CA GLU A 45 7.13 -9.05 12.32
C GLU A 45 8.14 -8.40 11.35
N ALA A 46 7.70 -7.39 10.61
CA ALA A 46 8.57 -6.61 9.74
C ALA A 46 9.58 -5.72 10.46
N GLY A 47 9.46 -5.55 11.79
CA GLY A 47 10.28 -4.60 12.54
C GLY A 47 10.04 -3.14 12.14
N ALA A 48 8.92 -2.82 11.48
CA ALA A 48 8.63 -1.52 10.92
C ALA A 48 8.01 -0.52 11.92
N ASN A 49 7.77 -0.95 13.17
CA ASN A 49 7.11 -0.11 14.18
C ASN A 49 8.12 0.76 14.95
N PHE A 50 7.76 2.02 15.13
CA PHE A 50 8.50 2.97 15.96
C PHE A 50 7.56 3.54 17.03
N LYS A 51 7.93 3.36 18.30
CA LYS A 51 7.18 3.94 19.41
C LYS A 51 7.58 5.42 19.59
N LEU A 52 6.63 6.32 19.35
CA LEU A 52 6.77 7.74 19.61
C LEU A 52 5.88 8.14 20.80
N ARG A 53 6.47 8.22 22.01
CA ARG A 53 5.75 8.47 23.27
C ARG A 53 4.58 7.49 23.47
N LYS A 54 3.33 7.96 23.29
CA LYS A 54 2.09 7.19 23.44
C LYS A 54 1.53 6.67 22.11
N THR A 55 2.10 7.09 20.99
CA THR A 55 1.67 6.72 19.63
C THR A 55 2.70 5.81 18.98
N ALA A 56 2.26 4.85 18.19
CA ALA A 56 3.14 4.07 17.32
C ALA A 56 2.98 4.58 15.88
N ILE A 57 4.10 4.72 15.19
CA ILE A 57 4.17 5.02 13.75
C ILE A 57 4.85 3.84 13.04
N VAL A 58 4.50 3.64 11.78
CA VAL A 58 4.99 2.55 10.94
C VAL A 58 5.75 3.14 9.77
N ASP A 59 6.94 2.60 9.48
CA ASP A 59 7.68 2.91 8.26
C ASP A 59 7.22 2.03 7.11
N LEU A 60 6.60 2.64 6.10
CA LEU A 60 6.04 1.93 4.95
C LEU A 60 7.12 1.30 4.05
N ASN A 61 8.34 1.86 4.02
CA ASN A 61 9.41 1.29 3.18
C ASN A 61 9.89 -0.05 3.73
N ILE A 62 9.99 -0.15 5.07
CA ILE A 62 10.32 -1.41 5.74
C ILE A 62 9.21 -2.44 5.52
N VAL A 63 7.95 -2.00 5.58
CA VAL A 63 6.79 -2.84 5.24
C VAL A 63 6.88 -3.36 3.80
N ASP A 64 7.08 -2.48 2.82
CA ASP A 64 7.15 -2.87 1.41
C ASP A 64 8.31 -3.83 1.15
N LYS A 65 9.49 -3.53 1.70
CA LYS A 65 10.67 -4.40 1.64
C LYS A 65 10.38 -5.77 2.26
N TYR A 66 9.72 -5.80 3.41
CA TYR A 66 9.37 -7.06 4.09
C TYR A 66 8.39 -7.91 3.27
N ILE A 67 7.44 -7.29 2.55
CA ILE A 67 6.54 -7.98 1.61
C ILE A 67 7.33 -8.58 0.45
N GLU A 68 8.33 -7.87 -0.05
CA GLU A 68 9.20 -8.33 -1.15
C GLU A 68 10.10 -9.50 -0.72
N GLU A 69 10.67 -9.44 0.48
CA GLU A 69 11.62 -10.45 0.99
C GLU A 69 10.94 -11.72 1.51
N ASN A 70 9.76 -11.63 2.15
CA ASN A 70 9.07 -12.80 2.73
C ASN A 70 8.13 -13.51 1.75
N PHE A 71 8.45 -13.42 0.47
CA PHE A 71 7.67 -14.02 -0.60
C PHE A 71 7.80 -15.55 -0.58
N LYS A 72 6.69 -16.25 -0.31
CA LYS A 72 6.50 -17.63 -0.74
C LYS A 72 5.66 -17.62 -2.02
N GLU A 73 6.22 -18.20 -3.08
CA GLU A 73 5.55 -18.44 -4.34
C GLU A 73 4.56 -19.61 -4.19
N GLU A 74 3.58 -19.47 -3.30
CA GLU A 74 2.54 -20.48 -3.10
C GLU A 74 1.29 -20.14 -3.91
N TYR A 75 1.29 -20.63 -5.15
CA TYR A 75 0.09 -20.80 -5.96
C TYR A 75 -0.73 -21.98 -5.43
N GLU A 76 -1.45 -21.84 -4.33
CA GLU A 76 -2.63 -22.69 -4.10
C GLU A 76 -3.81 -21.93 -3.48
N ARG A 77 -5.00 -22.24 -4.00
CA ARG A 77 -6.27 -21.55 -3.80
C ARG A 77 -6.78 -21.66 -2.37
N GLU A 78 -7.26 -20.55 -1.84
CA GLU A 78 -8.45 -20.52 -1.01
C GLU A 78 -9.12 -19.15 -1.22
N VAL A 79 -10.34 -19.17 -1.76
CA VAL A 79 -11.18 -17.99 -1.90
C VAL A 79 -11.72 -17.69 -0.51
N SER A 80 -10.95 -16.94 0.29
CA SER A 80 -11.43 -16.47 1.59
C SER A 80 -12.39 -15.30 1.37
N GLU A 81 -13.59 -15.43 1.92
CA GLU A 81 -14.71 -14.50 1.85
C GLU A 81 -14.27 -13.03 1.99
N MET A 82 -14.73 -12.20 1.04
CA MET A 82 -14.49 -10.77 1.06
C MET A 82 -15.37 -10.09 2.10
N ALA A 83 -14.79 -9.74 3.24
CA ALA A 83 -15.40 -8.78 4.15
C ALA A 83 -15.58 -7.43 3.43
N SER A 84 -16.84 -6.98 3.36
CA SER A 84 -17.22 -5.65 2.86
C SER A 84 -16.41 -4.57 3.59
N ARG A 85 -15.65 -3.77 2.83
CA ARG A 85 -14.85 -2.65 3.34
C ARG A 85 -15.43 -1.31 2.90
N ARG A 86 -15.18 -0.30 3.73
CA ARG A 86 -15.46 1.10 3.41
C ARG A 86 -14.63 1.54 2.21
N LYS A 87 -15.29 2.13 1.20
CA LYS A 87 -14.66 2.75 0.04
C LYS A 87 -13.70 3.84 0.51
N ILE A 88 -12.50 3.87 -0.06
CA ILE A 88 -11.57 4.99 0.08
C ILE A 88 -11.95 5.96 -1.05
N GLU A 89 -12.32 7.19 -0.69
CA GLU A 89 -12.51 8.26 -1.67
C GLU A 89 -11.12 8.62 -2.25
N ASP A 90 -11.02 8.71 -3.58
CA ASP A 90 -9.81 9.06 -4.38
C ASP A 90 -8.66 8.03 -4.44
N LEU A 91 -8.96 6.76 -4.74
CA LEU A 91 -7.95 5.71 -4.92
C LEU A 91 -6.91 6.02 -6.03
N ALA A 92 -7.35 6.56 -7.17
CA ALA A 92 -6.49 6.82 -8.33
C ALA A 92 -5.39 7.86 -8.02
N ASP A 93 -5.73 8.92 -7.27
CA ASP A 93 -4.78 9.97 -6.91
C ASP A 93 -3.75 9.50 -5.90
N VAL A 94 -4.10 8.56 -5.02
CA VAL A 94 -3.18 7.99 -4.02
C VAL A 94 -2.15 7.09 -4.68
N VAL A 95 -2.57 6.29 -5.67
CA VAL A 95 -1.67 5.39 -6.41
C VAL A 95 -0.74 6.19 -7.32
N LYS A 96 -1.25 7.17 -8.08
CA LYS A 96 -0.42 8.05 -8.94
C LYS A 96 0.61 8.87 -8.16
N LYS A 97 0.30 9.25 -6.92
CA LYS A 97 1.25 9.94 -6.02
C LYS A 97 2.33 9.00 -5.44
N GLY A 98 2.38 7.72 -5.84
CA GLY A 98 3.36 6.74 -5.38
C GLY A 98 3.19 6.31 -3.92
N LYS A 99 2.08 6.69 -3.28
CA LYS A 99 1.85 6.41 -1.84
C LYS A 99 1.36 4.97 -1.61
N LYS A 100 0.80 4.32 -2.62
CA LYS A 100 0.24 2.98 -2.53
C LYS A 100 0.74 2.10 -3.67
N LYS A 101 1.73 1.26 -3.37
CA LYS A 101 2.33 0.30 -4.31
C LYS A 101 1.47 -0.94 -4.53
N TYR A 102 0.78 -1.39 -3.47
CA TYR A 102 0.00 -2.62 -3.45
C TYR A 102 -1.50 -2.34 -3.29
N VAL A 103 -2.32 -2.97 -4.14
CA VAL A 103 -3.79 -2.86 -4.15
C VAL A 103 -4.44 -4.24 -3.99
N ARG A 104 -5.66 -4.31 -3.46
CA ARG A 104 -6.43 -5.57 -3.52
C ARG A 104 -7.21 -5.69 -4.82
N TYR A 105 -7.73 -6.88 -5.15
CA TYR A 105 -8.50 -7.10 -6.37
C TYR A 105 -9.67 -6.13 -6.57
N ALA A 106 -10.48 -5.89 -5.52
CA ALA A 106 -11.60 -4.96 -5.62
C ALA A 106 -11.14 -3.52 -5.91
N GLU A 107 -10.05 -3.08 -5.29
CA GLU A 107 -9.48 -1.74 -5.50
C GLU A 107 -8.81 -1.60 -6.86
N GLY A 108 -8.06 -2.63 -7.29
CA GLY A 108 -7.43 -2.64 -8.61
C GLY A 108 -8.46 -2.64 -9.74
N ALA A 109 -9.54 -3.41 -9.60
CA ALA A 109 -10.65 -3.39 -10.53
C ALA A 109 -11.27 -1.97 -10.69
N GLU A 110 -11.47 -1.26 -9.57
CA GLU A 110 -11.93 0.13 -9.59
C GLU A 110 -10.86 1.07 -10.21
N LEU A 111 -9.58 0.89 -9.88
CA LEU A 111 -8.48 1.73 -10.36
C LEU A 111 -8.33 1.71 -11.88
N TYR A 112 -8.39 0.52 -12.48
CA TYR A 112 -8.29 0.32 -13.93
C TYR A 112 -9.65 0.36 -14.64
N SER A 113 -10.75 0.56 -13.90
CA SER A 113 -12.11 0.55 -14.45
C SER A 113 -12.45 -0.73 -15.22
N ILE A 114 -12.03 -1.90 -14.71
CA ILE A 114 -12.31 -3.22 -15.31
C ILE A 114 -13.02 -4.15 -14.33
N GLY A 115 -13.62 -5.24 -14.84
CA GLY A 115 -14.31 -6.23 -14.01
C GLY A 115 -13.37 -6.95 -13.04
N LEU A 116 -13.88 -7.35 -11.86
CA LEU A 116 -13.10 -7.99 -10.80
C LEU A 116 -12.35 -9.23 -11.28
N HIS A 117 -13.03 -10.14 -11.99
CA HIS A 117 -12.40 -11.35 -12.53
C HIS A 117 -11.41 -11.05 -13.65
N THR A 118 -11.66 -10.00 -14.44
CA THR A 118 -10.74 -9.54 -15.48
C THR A 118 -9.44 -9.02 -14.85
N PHE A 119 -9.54 -8.18 -13.82
CA PHE A 119 -8.39 -7.70 -13.07
C PHE A 119 -7.65 -8.84 -12.36
N GLU A 120 -8.39 -9.81 -11.80
CA GLU A 120 -7.80 -10.98 -11.17
C GLU A 120 -6.97 -11.81 -12.16
N ASN A 121 -7.49 -12.05 -13.37
CA ASN A 121 -6.76 -12.76 -14.42
C ASN A 121 -5.53 -11.97 -14.87
N LEU A 122 -5.69 -10.67 -15.13
CA LEU A 122 -4.60 -9.77 -15.50
C LEU A 122 -3.46 -9.78 -14.47
N ALA A 123 -3.80 -9.69 -13.18
CA ALA A 123 -2.82 -9.70 -12.09
C ALA A 123 -2.08 -11.05 -11.98
N LYS A 124 -2.76 -12.17 -12.28
CA LYS A 124 -2.16 -13.51 -12.30
C LYS A 124 -1.23 -13.69 -13.50
N GLU A 125 -1.64 -13.24 -14.68
CA GLU A 125 -0.84 -13.27 -15.91
C GLU A 125 0.43 -12.42 -15.75
N ALA A 126 0.29 -11.21 -15.20
CA ALA A 126 1.40 -10.32 -14.87
C ALA A 126 2.30 -10.82 -13.72
N LYS A 127 1.95 -11.94 -13.06
CA LYS A 127 2.60 -12.44 -11.84
C LYS A 127 2.77 -11.35 -10.77
N ALA A 128 1.76 -10.48 -10.64
CA ALA A 128 1.76 -9.33 -9.75
C ALA A 128 1.10 -9.61 -8.40
N THR A 129 0.55 -10.81 -8.19
CA THR A 129 -0.17 -11.20 -6.96
C THR A 129 0.77 -11.70 -5.86
N ARG A 130 0.53 -11.28 -4.62
CA ARG A 130 1.27 -11.66 -3.41
C ARG A 130 0.28 -12.00 -2.29
N LYS A 131 0.49 -13.12 -1.58
CA LYS A 131 -0.33 -13.50 -0.42
C LYS A 131 0.36 -13.10 0.88
N VAL A 132 -0.32 -12.33 1.72
CA VAL A 132 0.16 -11.92 3.04
C VAL A 132 -0.94 -12.21 4.06
N LYS A 133 -0.70 -13.18 4.96
CA LYS A 133 -1.62 -13.53 6.07
C LYS A 133 -3.10 -13.69 5.66
N GLY A 134 -3.35 -14.47 4.60
CA GLY A 134 -4.70 -14.74 4.08
C GLY A 134 -5.28 -13.63 3.19
N VAL A 135 -4.50 -12.61 2.85
CA VAL A 135 -4.91 -11.51 1.96
C VAL A 135 -4.08 -11.55 0.68
N VAL A 136 -4.73 -11.37 -0.47
CA VAL A 136 -4.03 -11.15 -1.74
C VAL A 136 -3.82 -9.65 -1.99
N LEU A 137 -2.57 -9.25 -2.23
CA LEU A 137 -2.13 -7.92 -2.63
C LEU A 137 -1.54 -8.00 -4.05
N CYS A 138 -1.91 -7.07 -4.91
CA CYS A 138 -1.43 -6.95 -6.28
C CYS A 138 -0.50 -5.74 -6.39
N ASN A 139 0.69 -5.93 -6.95
CA ASN A 139 1.62 -4.84 -7.25
C ASN A 139 1.13 -4.08 -8.50
N THR A 140 0.92 -2.78 -8.38
CA THR A 140 0.42 -1.93 -9.48
C THR A 140 1.46 -1.71 -10.57
N GLU A 141 2.72 -1.42 -10.22
CA GLU A 141 3.82 -1.18 -11.16
C GLU A 141 4.05 -2.36 -12.11
N LYS A 142 3.93 -3.59 -11.60
CA LYS A 142 4.06 -4.79 -12.43
C LYS A 142 2.90 -4.98 -13.40
N ILE A 143 1.71 -4.55 -13.00
CA ILE A 143 0.52 -4.61 -13.86
C ILE A 143 0.64 -3.55 -14.96
N ASP A 144 1.05 -2.33 -14.61
CA ASP A 144 1.30 -1.25 -15.58
C ASP A 144 2.35 -1.69 -16.62
N ALA A 145 3.50 -2.21 -16.18
CA ALA A 145 4.53 -2.73 -17.08
C ALA A 145 4.05 -3.88 -17.98
N PHE A 146 3.13 -4.71 -17.49
CA PHE A 146 2.53 -5.79 -18.28
C PHE A 146 1.56 -5.24 -19.34
N ILE A 147 0.75 -4.25 -18.99
CA ILE A 147 -0.15 -3.57 -19.95
C ILE A 147 0.67 -2.89 -21.04
N GLU A 148 1.72 -2.16 -20.69
CA GLU A 148 2.63 -1.50 -21.64
C GLU A 148 3.30 -2.51 -22.59
N SER A 149 3.58 -3.73 -22.13
CA SER A 149 4.18 -4.77 -22.98
C SER A 149 3.27 -5.33 -24.09
N PHE A 150 1.95 -5.08 -24.04
CA PHE A 150 1.03 -5.47 -25.11
C PHE A 150 0.87 -4.42 -26.23
N GLU A 151 1.41 -3.21 -26.04
CA GLU A 151 1.43 -2.16 -27.08
C GLU A 151 2.58 -2.34 -28.10
N GLU A 152 3.37 -3.42 -27.98
CA GLU A 152 4.48 -3.79 -28.88
C GLU A 152 4.11 -4.87 -29.92
#